data_AF-A0A258TIE8-F1
#
_entry.id   AF-A0A258TIE8-F1
#
_cell.length_a   1.000
_cell.length_b   1.000
_cell.length_c   1.000
_cell.angle_alpha   90.00
_cell.angle_beta   90.00
_cell.angle_gamma   90.00
#
_symmetry.space_group_name_H-M   'P 1'
#
loop_
_entity.id
_entity.type
_entity.pdbx_description
1 polymer ?
#
loop_
_entity_poly.entity_id
_entity_poly.type
_entity_poly.pdbx_seq_one_letter_code
_entity_poly.pdbx_strand_id
1 'polypeptide(L)'
;MMMANDIEKIDELGRGRIVLLGLIALLMLGLAIMAGTMGPALDGPAFGIAVPIMFLAVVMLGALLVASGGALAAPGQLRALLNDEVTRDHRQRSLAAGFWAALIVAIGGYALSFPEIGALLGHLAAPELRRFALIAMLIAEAAALGRFAWLEAVAHGRG
;
A
#
# COMPACT_ATOMS: atom_id res chain seq x y z
N MET A 1 11.00 33.40 -11.34
CA MET A 1 10.22 33.89 -10.19
C MET A 1 9.05 32.95 -10.01
N MET A 2 8.99 32.24 -8.88
CA MET A 2 7.86 31.39 -8.53
C MET A 2 6.71 32.32 -8.12
N MET A 3 5.60 32.32 -8.86
CA MET A 3 4.47 33.19 -8.53
C MET A 3 3.74 32.62 -7.30
N ALA A 4 3.08 33.48 -6.52
CA ALA A 4 2.30 33.04 -5.35
C ALA A 4 1.29 31.91 -5.68
N ASN A 5 0.76 31.90 -6.90
CA ASN A 5 -0.13 30.87 -7.44
C ASN A 5 0.55 29.48 -7.56
N ASP A 6 1.85 29.42 -7.87
CA ASP A 6 2.57 28.16 -7.98
C ASP A 6 2.74 27.49 -6.60
N ILE A 7 2.92 28.29 -5.55
CA ILE A 7 3.07 27.80 -4.16
C ILE A 7 1.76 27.21 -3.65
N GLU A 8 0.65 27.93 -3.84
CA GLU A 8 -0.68 27.48 -3.44
C GLU A 8 -1.07 26.18 -4.16
N LYS A 9 -0.77 26.09 -5.47
CA LYS A 9 -1.00 24.88 -6.25
C LYS A 9 -0.15 23.69 -5.78
N ILE A 10 1.09 23.92 -5.36
CA ILE A 10 1.95 22.85 -4.81
C ILE A 10 1.37 22.33 -3.50
N ASP A 11 0.87 23.22 -2.65
CA ASP A 11 0.26 22.84 -1.37
C ASP A 11 -1.06 22.07 -1.55
N GLU A 12 -1.92 22.49 -2.51
CA GLU A 12 -3.12 21.74 -2.87
C GLU A 12 -2.79 20.32 -3.38
N LEU A 13 -1.75 20.19 -4.22
CA LEU A 13 -1.29 18.88 -4.71
C LEU A 13 -0.70 18.02 -3.59
N GLY A 14 0.00 18.63 -2.64
CA GLY A 14 0.51 17.96 -1.44
C GLY A 14 -0.61 17.38 -0.57
N ARG A 15 -1.63 18.20 -0.28
CA ARG A 15 -2.84 17.76 0.45
C ARG A 15 -3.61 16.68 -0.30
N GLY A 16 -3.80 16.84 -1.60
CA GLY A 16 -4.45 15.84 -2.45
C GLY A 16 -3.74 14.49 -2.43
N ARG A 17 -2.40 14.50 -2.46
CA ARG A 17 -1.57 13.28 -2.35
C ARG A 17 -1.77 12.57 -1.01
N ILE A 18 -1.78 13.29 0.11
CA ILE A 18 -1.99 12.71 1.44
C ILE A 18 -3.32 11.95 1.49
N VAL A 19 -4.40 12.59 1.04
CA VAL A 19 -5.74 11.98 1.04
C VAL A 19 -5.78 10.77 0.10
N LEU A 20 -5.26 10.89 -1.12
CA LEU A 20 -5.24 9.81 -2.10
C LEU A 20 -4.50 8.58 -1.57
N LEU A 21 -3.28 8.75 -1.07
CA LEU A 21 -2.47 7.62 -0.58
C LEU A 21 -3.09 7.00 0.69
N GLY A 22 -3.68 7.82 1.56
CA GLY A 22 -4.42 7.33 2.73
C GLY A 22 -5.66 6.50 2.34
N LEU A 23 -6.44 6.95 1.36
CA LEU A 23 -7.60 6.19 0.87
C LEU A 23 -7.18 4.87 0.21
N ILE A 24 -6.10 4.86 -0.57
CA ILE A 24 -5.58 3.62 -1.15
C ILE A 24 -5.09 2.68 -0.05
N ALA A 25 -4.44 3.17 1.00
CA ALA A 25 -4.04 2.34 2.13
C ALA A 25 -5.25 1.65 2.80
N LEU A 26 -6.35 2.39 3.00
CA LEU A 26 -7.59 1.83 3.54
C LEU A 26 -8.23 0.82 2.58
N LEU A 27 -8.21 1.09 1.27
CA LEU A 27 -8.66 0.15 0.26
C LEU A 27 -7.87 -1.17 0.32
N MET A 28 -6.53 -1.11 0.40
CA MET A 28 -5.68 -2.29 0.51
C MET A 28 -6.00 -3.12 1.76
N LEU A 29 -6.23 -2.45 2.89
CA LEU A 29 -6.63 -3.13 4.12
C LEU A 29 -8.01 -3.80 3.98
N GLY A 30 -8.97 -3.12 3.35
CA GLY A 30 -10.29 -3.70 3.05
C GLY A 30 -10.19 -4.94 2.14
N LEU A 31 -9.34 -4.88 1.11
CA LEU A 31 -9.09 -6.02 0.21
C LEU A 31 -8.40 -7.18 0.94
N ALA A 32 -7.48 -6.90 1.87
CA ALA A 32 -6.84 -7.93 2.69
C ALA A 32 -7.86 -8.66 3.58
N ILE A 33 -8.76 -7.91 4.22
CA ILE A 33 -9.85 -8.46 5.04
C ILE A 33 -10.79 -9.30 4.16
N MET A 34 -11.16 -8.79 2.98
CA MET A 34 -12.02 -9.52 2.05
C MET A 34 -11.36 -10.83 1.58
N ALA A 35 -10.06 -10.79 1.24
CA ALA A 35 -9.28 -11.96 0.87
C ALA A 35 -9.22 -13.02 1.98
N GLY A 36 -9.12 -12.60 3.25
CA GLY A 36 -9.12 -13.50 4.40
C GLY A 36 -10.49 -14.09 4.73
N THR A 37 -11.57 -13.34 4.54
CA THR A 37 -12.92 -13.73 4.98
C THR A 37 -13.75 -14.43 3.93
N MET A 38 -13.59 -14.08 2.64
CA MET A 38 -14.42 -14.64 1.55
C MET A 38 -13.88 -15.95 0.97
N GLY A 39 -12.66 -16.34 1.34
CA GLY A 39 -12.15 -17.68 1.05
C GLY A 39 -12.20 -18.04 -0.45
N PRO A 40 -12.69 -19.25 -0.82
CA PRO A 40 -12.76 -19.70 -2.21
C PRO A 40 -13.72 -18.91 -3.10
N ALA A 41 -14.63 -18.11 -2.52
CA ALA A 41 -15.57 -17.31 -3.30
C ALA A 41 -14.86 -16.26 -4.19
N LEU A 42 -13.60 -15.93 -3.89
CA LEU A 42 -12.77 -15.02 -4.67
C LEU A 42 -11.95 -15.72 -5.77
N ASP A 43 -12.05 -17.03 -5.93
CA ASP A 43 -11.35 -17.73 -7.03
C ASP A 43 -12.12 -17.64 -8.37
N GLY A 44 -13.37 -17.14 -8.33
CA GLY A 44 -14.19 -16.90 -9.51
C GLY A 44 -13.82 -15.63 -10.29
N PRO A 45 -14.34 -15.48 -11.52
CA PRO A 45 -14.18 -14.26 -12.29
C PRO A 45 -15.17 -13.17 -11.83
N ALA A 46 -14.70 -11.92 -11.80
CA ALA A 46 -15.53 -10.73 -11.70
C ALA A 46 -15.32 -9.91 -12.98
N PHE A 47 -16.42 -9.46 -13.61
CA PHE A 47 -16.36 -8.70 -14.88
C PHE A 47 -15.55 -9.40 -16.00
N GLY A 48 -15.51 -10.73 -16.00
CA GLY A 48 -14.74 -11.52 -16.98
C GLY A 48 -13.24 -11.62 -16.69
N ILE A 49 -12.76 -11.09 -15.56
CA ILE A 49 -11.36 -11.14 -15.13
C ILE A 49 -11.26 -11.93 -13.83
N ALA A 50 -10.24 -12.77 -13.68
CA ALA A 50 -10.00 -13.47 -12.41
C ALA A 50 -9.73 -12.45 -11.29
N VAL A 51 -10.50 -12.52 -10.19
CA VAL A 51 -10.37 -11.59 -9.06
C VAL A 51 -8.94 -11.49 -8.51
N PRO A 52 -8.15 -12.57 -8.40
CA PRO A 52 -6.75 -12.46 -7.97
C PRO A 52 -5.88 -11.59 -8.88
N ILE A 53 -6.17 -11.57 -10.19
CA ILE A 53 -5.48 -10.71 -11.16
C ILE A 53 -5.85 -9.24 -10.92
N MET A 54 -7.12 -8.97 -10.63
CA MET A 54 -7.56 -7.61 -10.29
C MET A 54 -6.86 -7.09 -9.03
N PHE A 55 -6.73 -7.91 -7.98
CA PHE A 55 -6.03 -7.47 -6.77
C PHE A 55 -4.55 -7.25 -7.03
N LEU A 56 -3.92 -8.10 -7.85
CA LEU A 56 -2.52 -7.89 -8.25
C LEU A 56 -2.35 -6.57 -9.00
N ALA A 57 -3.27 -6.21 -9.89
CA ALA A 57 -3.23 -4.93 -10.60
C ALA A 57 -3.33 -3.73 -9.62
N VAL A 58 -4.17 -3.84 -8.60
CA VAL A 58 -4.31 -2.83 -7.54
C VAL A 58 -3.00 -2.73 -6.73
N VAL A 59 -2.39 -3.86 -6.37
CA VAL A 59 -1.08 -3.89 -5.69
C VAL A 59 0.04 -3.26 -6.52
N MET A 60 0.05 -3.53 -7.82
CA MET A 60 1.03 -2.92 -8.72
C MET A 60 0.84 -1.39 -8.80
N LEU A 61 -0.41 -0.93 -8.79
CA LEU A 61 -0.72 0.50 -8.80
C LEU A 61 -0.23 1.20 -7.53
N GLY A 62 -0.52 0.69 -6.34
CA GLY A 62 -0.08 1.35 -5.11
C GLY A 62 1.43 1.24 -4.91
N ALA A 63 2.08 0.15 -5.33
CA ALA A 63 3.54 0.03 -5.37
C ALA A 63 4.17 1.13 -6.24
N LEU A 64 3.59 1.40 -7.42
CA LEU A 64 4.02 2.51 -8.29
C LEU A 64 3.81 3.87 -7.63
N LEU A 65 2.71 4.06 -6.89
CA LEU A 65 2.42 5.30 -6.17
C LEU A 65 3.40 5.54 -5.03
N VAL A 66 3.75 4.52 -4.23
CA VAL A 66 4.79 4.64 -3.20
C VAL A 66 6.15 4.91 -3.86
N ALA A 67 6.52 4.14 -4.88
CA ALA A 67 7.81 4.26 -5.55
C ALA A 67 8.03 5.64 -6.18
N SER A 68 6.96 6.28 -6.66
CA SER A 68 6.98 7.62 -7.26
C SER A 68 6.69 8.76 -6.28
N GLY A 69 6.25 8.46 -5.05
CA GLY A 69 5.80 9.45 -4.07
C GLY A 69 4.51 10.16 -4.46
N GLY A 70 3.59 9.45 -5.15
CA GLY A 70 2.26 9.94 -5.50
C GLY A 70 2.19 11.02 -6.57
N ALA A 71 3.32 11.40 -7.18
CA ALA A 71 3.41 12.53 -8.12
C ALA A 71 3.44 12.12 -9.62
N LEU A 72 2.85 10.98 -9.99
CA LEU A 72 2.89 10.47 -11.37
C LEU A 72 2.22 11.39 -12.39
N ALA A 73 1.18 12.12 -11.98
CA ALA A 73 0.44 13.05 -12.85
C ALA A 73 1.01 14.48 -12.88
N ALA A 74 2.08 14.78 -12.12
CA ALA A 74 2.65 16.11 -12.04
C ALA A 74 3.65 16.37 -13.18
N PRO A 75 3.66 17.57 -13.80
CA PRO A 75 4.67 17.97 -14.78
C PRO A 75 6.09 17.86 -14.21
N GLY A 76 7.09 17.57 -15.05
CA GLY A 76 8.45 17.24 -14.59
C GLY A 76 9.09 18.23 -13.61
N GLN A 77 8.88 19.54 -13.79
CA GLN A 77 9.37 20.58 -12.89
C GLN A 77 8.64 20.56 -11.53
N LEU A 78 7.30 20.47 -11.52
CA LEU A 78 6.52 20.34 -10.29
C LEU A 78 6.85 19.03 -9.55
N ARG A 79 7.08 17.95 -10.30
CA ARG A 79 7.46 16.65 -9.73
C ARG A 79 8.83 16.69 -9.06
N ALA A 80 9.75 17.53 -9.53
CA ALA A 80 11.04 17.73 -8.86
C ALA A 80 10.87 18.49 -7.55
N LEU A 81 10.00 19.51 -7.53
CA LEU A 81 9.68 20.28 -6.32
C LEU A 81 8.91 19.44 -5.27
N LEU A 82 7.97 18.60 -5.73
CA LEU A 82 7.20 17.68 -4.87
C LEU A 82 8.02 16.49 -4.35
N ASN A 83 9.25 16.29 -4.84
CA ASN A 83 10.17 15.22 -4.43
C ASN A 83 11.44 15.83 -3.81
N ASP A 84 11.23 16.71 -2.85
CA ASP A 84 12.29 17.26 -2.02
C ASP A 84 12.94 16.19 -1.12
N GLU A 85 13.96 16.59 -0.37
CA GLU A 85 14.70 15.69 0.52
C GLU A 85 13.79 15.07 1.59
N VAL A 86 12.83 15.83 2.09
CA VAL A 86 11.86 15.39 3.10
C VAL A 86 10.95 14.29 2.53
N THR A 87 10.36 14.51 1.36
CA THR A 87 9.50 13.51 0.69
C THR A 87 10.29 12.23 0.38
N ARG A 88 11.58 12.34 0.05
CA ARG A 88 12.46 11.18 -0.19
C ARG A 88 12.73 10.39 1.07
N ASP A 89 13.00 11.05 2.20
CA ASP A 89 13.13 10.40 3.51
C ASP A 89 11.82 9.72 3.94
N HIS A 90 10.68 10.41 3.77
CA HIS A 90 9.36 9.82 4.02
C HIS A 90 9.11 8.56 3.18
N ARG A 91 9.49 8.58 1.90
CA ARG A 91 9.41 7.40 1.02
C ARG A 91 10.25 6.25 1.54
N GLN A 92 11.50 6.50 1.93
CA GLN A 92 12.37 5.46 2.47
C GLN A 92 11.80 4.83 3.75
N ARG A 93 11.32 5.66 4.69
CA ARG A 93 10.68 5.17 5.93
C ARG A 93 9.40 4.39 5.66
N SER A 94 8.65 4.78 4.65
CA SER A 94 7.41 4.11 4.25
C SER A 94 7.67 2.76 3.59
N LEU A 95 8.69 2.67 2.73
CA LEU A 95 9.16 1.40 2.18
C LEU A 95 9.65 0.46 3.27
N ALA A 96 10.38 0.97 4.27
CA ALA A 96 10.79 0.18 5.42
C ALA A 96 9.58 -0.35 6.22
N ALA A 97 8.56 0.48 6.44
CA ALA A 97 7.33 0.04 7.11
C ALA A 97 6.61 -1.08 6.33
N GLY A 98 6.50 -0.95 5.01
CA GLY A 98 5.93 -2.00 4.16
C GLY A 98 6.74 -3.28 4.17
N PHE A 99 8.08 -3.18 4.12
CA PHE A 99 8.97 -4.35 4.25
C PHE A 99 8.75 -5.09 5.57
N TRP A 100 8.74 -4.36 6.70
CA TRP A 100 8.53 -4.99 8.01
C TRP A 100 7.15 -5.63 8.14
N ALA A 101 6.10 -4.98 7.60
CA ALA A 101 4.77 -5.56 7.54
C ALA A 101 4.73 -6.85 6.70
N ALA A 102 5.33 -6.85 5.50
CA ALA A 102 5.46 -8.04 4.66
C ALA A 102 6.17 -9.17 5.39
N LEU A 103 7.30 -8.86 6.06
CA LEU A 103 8.09 -9.84 6.79
C LEU A 103 7.30 -10.46 7.94
N ILE A 104 6.58 -9.65 8.73
CA ILE A 104 5.75 -10.15 9.84
C ILE A 104 4.66 -11.08 9.31
N VAL A 105 3.98 -10.70 8.23
CA VAL A 105 2.95 -11.58 7.64
C VAL A 105 3.60 -12.85 7.10
N ALA A 106 4.71 -12.79 6.38
CA ALA A 106 5.42 -13.97 5.89
C ALA A 106 5.84 -14.92 7.04
N ILE A 107 6.35 -14.38 8.15
CA ILE A 107 6.67 -15.16 9.35
C ILE A 107 5.41 -15.81 9.92
N GLY A 108 4.29 -15.07 10.01
CA GLY A 108 3.02 -15.61 10.46
C GLY A 108 2.53 -16.77 9.60
N GLY A 109 2.64 -16.66 8.28
CA GLY A 109 2.26 -17.73 7.35
C GLY A 109 3.15 -18.94 7.45
N TYR A 110 4.46 -18.72 7.58
CA TYR A 110 5.41 -19.81 7.83
C TYR A 110 5.12 -20.50 9.16
N ALA A 111 4.82 -19.75 10.22
CA ALA A 111 4.43 -20.30 11.51
C ALA A 111 3.17 -21.20 11.40
N LEU A 112 2.17 -20.80 10.61
CA LEU A 112 0.94 -21.58 10.37
C LEU A 112 1.18 -22.87 9.54
N SER A 113 2.34 -23.01 8.91
CA SER A 113 2.73 -24.24 8.21
C SER A 113 3.19 -25.35 9.17
N PHE A 114 3.59 -25.02 10.41
CA PHE A 114 3.97 -26.02 11.40
C PHE A 114 2.74 -26.79 11.89
N PRO A 115 2.77 -28.13 11.96
CA PRO A 115 1.64 -28.95 12.37
C PRO A 115 1.09 -28.58 13.76
N GLU A 116 1.97 -28.27 14.71
CA GLU A 116 1.61 -27.95 16.10
C GLU A 116 0.86 -26.62 16.20
N ILE A 117 1.27 -25.63 15.40
CA ILE A 117 0.66 -24.30 15.36
C ILE A 117 -0.59 -24.33 14.48
N GLY A 118 -0.55 -25.03 13.35
CA GLY A 118 -1.68 -25.23 12.46
C GLY A 118 -2.82 -26.04 13.11
N ALA A 119 -2.52 -26.97 14.02
CA ALA A 119 -3.54 -27.66 14.81
C ALA A 119 -4.28 -26.71 15.78
N LEU A 120 -3.62 -25.65 16.26
CA LEU A 120 -4.20 -24.65 17.17
C LEU A 120 -5.00 -23.56 16.42
N LEU A 121 -4.54 -23.15 15.24
CA LEU A 121 -5.01 -21.95 14.54
C LEU A 121 -5.65 -22.22 13.17
N GLY A 122 -5.65 -23.46 12.70
CA GLY A 122 -6.08 -23.86 11.35
C GLY A 122 -4.88 -24.10 10.43
N HIS A 123 -4.82 -25.28 9.82
CA HIS A 123 -3.73 -25.68 8.94
C HIS A 123 -3.93 -25.08 7.55
N LEU A 124 -2.89 -24.44 6.99
CA LEU A 124 -2.96 -23.88 5.63
C LEU A 124 -2.70 -24.97 4.59
N ALA A 125 -3.67 -25.25 3.73
CA ALA A 125 -3.44 -26.12 2.56
C ALA A 125 -2.66 -25.38 1.45
N ALA A 126 -2.02 -26.11 0.52
CA ALA A 126 -1.25 -25.53 -0.60
C ALA A 126 -1.97 -24.42 -1.42
N PRO A 127 -3.27 -24.51 -1.78
CA PRO A 127 -3.98 -23.41 -2.46
C PRO A 127 -4.21 -22.16 -1.58
N GLU A 128 -4.01 -22.28 -0.27
CA GLU A 128 -4.13 -21.18 0.68
C GLU A 128 -2.87 -20.31 0.72
N LEU A 129 -1.74 -20.84 0.25
CA LEU A 129 -0.47 -20.11 0.16
C LEU A 129 -0.55 -18.90 -0.77
N ARG A 130 -1.27 -19.02 -1.89
CA ARG A 130 -1.50 -17.90 -2.82
C ARG A 130 -2.31 -16.78 -2.18
N ARG A 131 -3.39 -17.14 -1.47
CA ARG A 131 -4.24 -16.17 -0.76
C ARG A 131 -3.47 -15.53 0.39
N PHE A 132 -2.66 -16.31 1.09
CA PHE A 132 -1.78 -15.82 2.13
C PHE A 132 -0.78 -14.79 1.59
N ALA A 133 -0.10 -15.09 0.48
CA ALA A 133 0.82 -14.17 -0.17
C ALA A 133 0.12 -12.87 -0.62
N LEU A 134 -1.10 -12.98 -1.14
CA LEU A 134 -1.91 -11.83 -1.53
C LEU A 134 -2.26 -10.94 -0.34
N ILE A 135 -2.71 -11.53 0.78
CA ILE A 135 -2.98 -10.82 2.03
C ILE A 135 -1.70 -10.13 2.53
N ALA A 136 -0.56 -10.82 2.49
CA ALA A 136 0.73 -10.25 2.90
C ALA A 136 1.11 -9.02 2.06
N MET A 137 0.95 -9.10 0.74
CA MET A 137 1.21 -7.96 -0.16
C MET A 137 0.30 -6.77 0.14
N LEU A 138 -1.01 -7.01 0.31
CA LEU A 138 -1.99 -5.96 0.60
C LEU A 138 -1.73 -5.29 1.96
N ILE A 139 -1.40 -6.06 3.00
CA ILE A 139 -1.05 -5.51 4.32
C ILE A 139 0.24 -4.70 4.28
N ALA A 140 1.26 -5.22 3.60
CA ALA A 140 2.54 -4.54 3.43
C ALA A 140 2.37 -3.17 2.74
N GLU A 141 1.56 -3.15 1.69
CA GLU A 141 1.30 -1.96 0.92
C GLU A 141 0.41 -0.96 1.67
N ALA A 142 -0.61 -1.44 2.38
CA ALA A 142 -1.41 -0.61 3.28
C ALA A 142 -0.52 0.08 4.33
N ALA A 143 0.43 -0.66 4.92
CA ALA A 143 1.38 -0.12 5.87
C ALA A 143 2.31 0.92 5.23
N ALA A 144 2.84 0.65 4.03
CA ALA A 144 3.70 1.59 3.32
C ALA A 144 2.97 2.89 2.95
N LEU A 145 1.83 2.78 2.26
CA LEU A 145 1.02 3.92 1.83
C LEU A 145 0.48 4.72 3.02
N GLY A 146 -0.04 4.03 4.05
CA GLY A 146 -0.56 4.66 5.25
C GLY A 146 0.53 5.38 6.02
N ARG A 147 1.73 4.79 6.14
CA ARG A 147 2.87 5.45 6.77
C ARG A 147 3.32 6.67 5.98
N PHE A 148 3.33 6.60 4.66
CA PHE A 148 3.69 7.74 3.81
C PHE A 148 2.71 8.88 4.00
N ALA A 149 1.41 8.61 3.86
CA ALA A 149 0.36 9.60 4.04
C ALA A 149 0.42 10.26 5.43
N TRP A 150 0.68 9.46 6.48
CA TRP A 150 0.84 9.97 7.84
C TRP A 150 2.04 10.92 7.99
N LEU A 151 3.21 10.54 7.47
CA LEU A 151 4.42 11.36 7.57
C LEU A 151 4.26 12.70 6.83
N GLU A 152 3.66 12.66 5.64
CA GLU A 152 3.33 13.86 4.86
C GLU A 152 2.31 14.75 5.59
N ALA A 153 1.25 14.17 6.17
CA ALA A 153 0.26 14.92 6.94
C ALA A 153 0.87 15.62 8.16
N VAL A 154 1.78 14.93 8.88
CA VAL A 154 2.48 15.51 10.04
C VAL A 154 3.42 16.64 9.60
N ALA A 155 4.06 16.53 8.44
CA ALA A 155 4.89 17.61 7.90
C ALA A 155 4.06 18.84 7.52
N HIS A 156 2.91 18.65 6.86
CA HIS A 156 2.02 19.77 6.50
C HIS A 156 1.36 20.43 7.72
N GLY A 157 1.02 19.68 8.76
CA GLY A 157 0.41 20.23 9.98
C GLY A 157 1.36 20.98 10.92
N ARG A 158 2.66 21.03 10.61
CA ARG A 158 3.69 21.71 11.41
C ARG A 158 4.24 23.00 10.76
N GLY A 159 3.82 23.32 9.53
CA GLY A 159 4.14 24.57 8.84
C GLY A 159 3.05 25.61 9.06
#